data_AF-A0A525DBH6-F1
#
_entry.id   AF-A0A525DBH6-F1
#
_cell.length_a   1.000
_cell.length_b   1.000
_cell.length_c   1.000
_cell.angle_alpha   90.00
_cell.angle_beta   90.00
_cell.angle_gamma   90.00
#
_symmetry.space_group_name_H-M   'P 1'
#
loop_
_entity.id
_entity.type
_entity.pdbx_description
1 polymer ?
#
loop_
_entity_poly.entity_id
_entity_poly.type
_entity_poly.pdbx_seq_one_letter_code
_entity_poly.pdbx_strand_id
1 'polypeptide(L)'
;IADNTTLDGTGIGSYTSRVTGAPGNTMVYVRAYATNLYGTGYGSQETFTTLSGTGDADNDGVPNAMEDGGPNGGDGNGDGIADSLQGDVTSILTATNQGYLTVEIITGCPLLRNVQTFTEASRGIDERYEYTYGLVSFELQCSSATVRIYYHDATALPVQIFRKFGPIPPDFNYDQFYTLPGAVFGSANLMGQPTAFVEYSLADAQLGDGTGFDGIIYDPGGPAQLDPAIPTLNEWGQIIMVLILAGSSVWMIRRRQGRSLGV
;
A
#
# COMPACT_ATOMS: atom_id res chain seq x y z
N ILE A 1 -21.19 -24.10 13.05
CA ILE A 1 -20.48 -23.05 12.29
C ILE A 1 -19.23 -22.75 13.12
N ALA A 2 -18.05 -22.98 12.55
CA ALA A 2 -16.81 -22.56 13.20
C ALA A 2 -16.64 -21.07 12.92
N ASP A 3 -16.33 -20.28 13.95
CA ASP A 3 -16.06 -18.86 13.78
C ASP A 3 -14.71 -18.69 13.08
N ASN A 4 -14.59 -17.70 12.19
CA ASN A 4 -13.30 -17.32 11.63
C ASN A 4 -12.45 -16.64 12.72
N THR A 5 -11.19 -17.05 12.84
CA THR A 5 -10.24 -16.49 13.82
C THR A 5 -8.93 -16.12 13.16
N THR A 6 -8.32 -15.02 13.60
CA THR A 6 -6.96 -14.60 13.24
C THR A 6 -6.02 -14.83 14.42
N LEU A 7 -4.77 -15.22 14.15
CA LEU A 7 -3.72 -15.31 15.17
C LEU A 7 -2.74 -14.15 15.00
N ASP A 8 -2.92 -13.11 15.81
CA ASP A 8 -2.22 -11.84 15.63
C ASP A 8 -1.02 -11.65 16.58
N GLY A 9 -0.62 -12.71 17.30
CA GLY A 9 0.59 -12.74 18.13
C GLY A 9 0.43 -13.46 19.47
N THR A 10 1.48 -13.40 20.29
CA THR A 10 1.47 -13.89 21.69
C THR A 10 2.07 -12.83 22.62
N GLY A 11 1.77 -12.92 23.92
CA GLY A 11 2.31 -12.00 24.95
C GLY A 11 1.36 -10.88 25.37
N ILE A 12 1.90 -9.85 26.01
CA ILE A 12 1.17 -8.65 26.43
C ILE A 12 1.54 -7.52 25.47
N GLY A 13 0.55 -6.84 24.90
CA GLY A 13 0.78 -5.73 23.98
C GLY A 13 -0.47 -5.35 23.20
N SER A 14 -0.30 -4.43 22.25
CA SER A 14 -1.32 -4.08 21.26
C SER A 14 -1.14 -4.94 20.01
N TYR A 15 -2.24 -5.39 19.44
CA TYR A 15 -2.26 -6.20 18.23
C TYR A 15 -3.21 -5.58 17.21
N THR A 16 -2.92 -5.77 15.93
CA THR A 16 -3.78 -5.34 14.82
C THR A 16 -4.14 -6.56 13.99
N SER A 17 -5.43 -6.79 13.81
CA SER A 17 -5.97 -7.87 12.98
C SER A 17 -6.52 -7.31 11.67
N ARG A 18 -6.40 -8.09 10.58
CA ARG A 18 -7.04 -7.80 9.28
C ARG A 18 -8.14 -8.83 9.06
N VAL A 19 -9.39 -8.35 8.93
CA VAL A 19 -10.56 -9.18 8.61
C VAL A 19 -10.87 -9.05 7.12
N THR A 20 -10.77 -10.15 6.38
CA THR A 20 -11.04 -10.19 4.94
C THR A 20 -12.22 -11.12 4.63
N GLY A 21 -12.81 -10.98 3.44
CA GLY A 21 -13.90 -11.86 2.96
C GLY A 21 -15.25 -11.69 3.67
N ALA A 22 -15.47 -10.58 4.39
CA ALA A 22 -16.77 -10.28 4.97
C ALA A 22 -17.74 -9.84 3.86
N PRO A 23 -18.95 -10.42 3.77
CA PRO A 23 -19.94 -9.99 2.79
C PRO A 23 -20.32 -8.53 3.02
N GLY A 24 -20.59 -7.79 1.94
CA GLY A 24 -20.98 -6.38 2.04
C GLY A 24 -22.37 -6.18 2.66
N ASN A 25 -22.66 -4.95 3.10
CA ASN A 25 -23.89 -4.55 3.80
C ASN A 25 -24.24 -5.44 5.00
N THR A 26 -23.23 -6.04 5.61
CA THR A 26 -23.41 -7.05 6.64
C THR A 26 -22.91 -6.52 7.95
N MET A 27 -23.77 -6.56 8.97
CA MET A 27 -23.35 -6.29 10.34
C MET A 27 -22.45 -7.45 10.79
N VAL A 28 -21.17 -7.14 10.99
CA VAL A 28 -20.14 -8.06 11.47
C VAL A 28 -19.95 -7.88 12.97
N TYR A 29 -19.77 -9.01 13.65
CA TYR A 29 -19.48 -9.09 15.07
C TYR A 29 -18.04 -9.56 15.26
N VAL A 30 -17.24 -8.80 15.99
CA VAL A 30 -15.85 -9.18 16.28
C VAL A 30 -15.58 -9.17 17.77
N ARG A 31 -14.73 -10.09 18.22
CA ARG A 31 -14.22 -10.16 19.59
C ARG A 31 -12.73 -10.45 19.54
N ALA A 32 -11.94 -9.69 20.29
CA ALA A 32 -10.58 -10.10 20.59
C ALA A 32 -10.61 -11.35 21.48
N TYR A 33 -9.68 -12.28 21.28
CA TYR A 33 -9.53 -13.46 22.14
C TYR A 33 -8.08 -13.65 22.57
N ALA A 34 -7.88 -14.29 23.71
CA ALA A 34 -6.56 -14.70 24.20
C ALA A 34 -6.66 -16.10 24.81
N THR A 35 -5.71 -16.98 24.46
CA THR A 35 -5.68 -18.37 24.92
C THR A 35 -4.44 -18.63 25.77
N ASN A 36 -4.61 -19.29 26.91
CA ASN A 36 -3.51 -19.81 27.73
C ASN A 36 -3.76 -21.28 28.11
N LEU A 37 -2.88 -21.85 28.93
CA LEU A 37 -2.98 -23.24 29.42
C LEU A 37 -4.28 -23.56 30.18
N TYR A 38 -5.00 -22.56 30.67
CA TYR A 38 -6.24 -22.70 31.42
C TYR A 38 -7.50 -22.45 30.58
N GLY A 39 -7.38 -21.93 29.36
CA GLY A 39 -8.50 -21.73 28.43
C GLY A 39 -8.39 -20.46 27.58
N THR A 40 -9.50 -20.13 26.91
CA THR A 40 -9.65 -18.93 26.07
C THR A 40 -10.56 -17.91 26.75
N GLY A 41 -10.07 -16.67 26.90
CA GLY A 41 -10.88 -15.51 27.28
C GLY A 41 -11.23 -14.68 26.04
N TYR A 42 -12.44 -14.12 26.02
CA TYR A 42 -12.90 -13.20 24.98
C TYR A 42 -13.08 -11.79 25.56
N GLY A 43 -12.69 -10.78 24.79
CA GLY A 43 -12.93 -9.38 25.09
C GLY A 43 -14.37 -8.94 24.80
N SER A 44 -14.60 -7.62 24.89
CA SER A 44 -15.86 -7.01 24.48
C SER A 44 -16.18 -7.30 23.01
N GLN A 45 -17.46 -7.49 22.73
CA GLN A 45 -17.94 -7.59 21.36
C GLN A 45 -18.06 -6.20 20.77
N GLU A 46 -17.39 -5.99 19.64
CA GLU A 46 -17.58 -4.81 18.81
C GLU A 46 -18.41 -5.18 17.57
N THR A 47 -19.09 -4.19 17.02
CA THR A 47 -19.90 -4.36 15.82
C THR A 47 -19.63 -3.24 14.83
N PHE A 48 -19.51 -3.61 13.56
CA PHE A 48 -19.50 -2.66 12.45
C PHE A 48 -20.29 -3.24 11.29
N THR A 49 -20.81 -2.37 10.42
CA THR A 49 -21.47 -2.79 9.19
C THR A 49 -20.49 -2.63 8.04
N THR A 50 -20.24 -3.70 7.29
CA THR A 50 -19.45 -3.64 6.06
C THR A 50 -20.17 -2.77 5.02
N LEU A 51 -19.41 -2.08 4.19
CA LEU A 51 -19.99 -1.32 3.07
C LEU A 51 -20.79 -2.27 2.16
N SER A 52 -21.88 -1.78 1.57
CA SER A 52 -22.70 -2.59 0.67
C SER A 52 -21.90 -3.09 -0.53
N GLY A 53 -21.79 -4.41 -0.68
CA GLY A 53 -21.36 -5.07 -1.93
C GLY A 53 -22.41 -5.02 -3.03
N THR A 54 -23.29 -4.00 -3.00
CA THR A 54 -24.31 -3.69 -4.01
C THR A 54 -24.01 -2.35 -4.70
N GLY A 55 -22.75 -1.93 -4.63
CA GLY A 55 -22.24 -0.73 -5.30
C GLY A 55 -20.79 -0.98 -5.65
N ASP A 56 -20.53 -2.10 -6.34
CA ASP A 56 -19.33 -2.41 -7.11
C ASP A 56 -19.91 -3.01 -8.40
N ALA A 57 -20.13 -2.15 -9.40
CA ALA A 57 -20.94 -2.45 -10.58
C ALA A 57 -20.17 -3.23 -11.65
N ASP A 58 -18.85 -3.16 -11.63
CA ASP A 58 -17.94 -3.81 -12.58
C ASP A 58 -17.12 -4.96 -11.97
N ASN A 59 -17.26 -5.18 -10.67
CA ASN A 59 -16.70 -6.30 -9.90
C ASN A 59 -15.17 -6.33 -9.90
N ASP A 60 -14.56 -5.15 -9.84
CA ASP A 60 -13.12 -4.97 -9.74
C ASP A 60 -12.61 -5.02 -8.28
N GLY A 61 -13.51 -5.04 -7.29
CA GLY A 61 -13.20 -5.08 -5.87
C GLY A 61 -13.19 -3.72 -5.15
N VAL A 62 -13.48 -2.63 -5.86
CA VAL A 62 -13.61 -1.27 -5.32
C VAL A 62 -15.09 -0.85 -5.32
N PRO A 63 -15.62 -0.28 -4.23
CA PRO A 63 -16.98 0.21 -4.25
C PRO A 63 -17.13 1.47 -5.14
N ASN A 64 -18.18 1.54 -5.98
CA ASN A 64 -18.60 2.71 -6.76
C ASN A 64 -18.53 4.01 -5.95
N ALA A 65 -18.95 4.01 -4.69
CA ALA A 65 -18.91 5.23 -3.87
C ALA A 65 -17.48 5.79 -3.66
N MET A 66 -16.47 4.92 -3.68
CA MET A 66 -15.06 5.32 -3.64
C MET A 66 -14.61 5.85 -5.00
N GLU A 67 -14.95 5.14 -6.07
CA GLU A 67 -14.59 5.52 -7.44
C GLU A 67 -15.28 6.82 -7.88
N ASP A 68 -16.59 6.93 -7.68
CA ASP A 68 -17.40 8.13 -7.92
C ASP A 68 -16.92 9.34 -7.08
N GLY A 69 -16.23 9.06 -5.95
CA GLY A 69 -15.58 10.06 -5.11
C GLY A 69 -14.21 10.50 -5.62
N GLY A 70 -13.73 9.88 -6.69
CA GLY A 70 -12.45 10.13 -7.33
C GLY A 70 -12.42 11.42 -8.16
N PRO A 71 -11.26 11.71 -8.77
CA PRO A 71 -11.03 12.90 -9.57
C PRO A 71 -12.00 13.01 -10.75
N ASN A 72 -12.18 14.23 -11.26
CA ASN A 72 -13.07 14.55 -12.39
C ASN A 72 -14.53 14.06 -12.25
N GLY A 73 -15.02 13.86 -11.02
CA GLY A 73 -16.36 13.35 -10.77
C GLY A 73 -16.47 11.83 -10.95
N GLY A 74 -15.38 11.10 -10.67
CA GLY A 74 -15.29 9.66 -10.81
C GLY A 74 -14.84 9.17 -12.19
N ASP A 75 -14.32 10.05 -13.03
CA ASP A 75 -13.76 9.76 -14.37
C ASP A 75 -12.24 9.97 -14.30
N GLY A 76 -11.56 8.98 -13.73
CA GLY A 76 -10.16 9.04 -13.39
C GLY A 76 -9.24 9.00 -14.61
N ASN A 77 -9.65 8.39 -15.72
CA ASN A 77 -8.87 8.42 -16.97
C ASN A 77 -9.31 9.55 -17.93
N GLY A 78 -10.41 10.26 -17.62
CA GLY A 78 -10.86 11.45 -18.32
C GLY A 78 -11.49 11.17 -19.69
N ASP A 79 -12.07 9.98 -19.89
CA ASP A 79 -12.67 9.58 -21.17
C ASP A 79 -14.16 9.93 -21.30
N GLY A 80 -14.76 10.45 -20.23
CA GLY A 80 -16.16 10.87 -20.14
C GLY A 80 -17.12 9.81 -19.62
N ILE A 81 -16.63 8.61 -19.28
CA ILE A 81 -17.36 7.55 -18.58
C ILE A 81 -16.87 7.53 -17.13
N ALA A 82 -17.75 7.18 -16.19
CA ALA A 82 -17.33 7.01 -14.81
C ALA A 82 -16.61 5.67 -14.66
N ASP A 83 -15.48 5.67 -13.95
CA ASP A 83 -14.64 4.49 -13.72
C ASP A 83 -15.46 3.34 -13.12
N SER A 84 -16.41 3.64 -12.23
CA SER A 84 -17.30 2.65 -11.62
C SER A 84 -18.28 1.94 -12.57
N LEU A 85 -18.24 2.28 -13.86
CA LEU A 85 -18.99 1.65 -14.95
C LEU A 85 -18.06 0.98 -15.97
N GLN A 86 -16.76 0.96 -15.72
CA GLN A 86 -15.70 0.52 -16.64
C GLN A 86 -14.84 -0.54 -15.97
N GLY A 87 -15.14 -1.81 -16.23
CA GLY A 87 -14.35 -2.88 -15.60
C GLY A 87 -12.86 -2.91 -16.00
N ASP A 88 -12.41 -2.10 -16.96
CA ASP A 88 -11.01 -1.90 -17.33
C ASP A 88 -10.36 -0.63 -16.76
N VAL A 89 -11.08 0.14 -15.93
CA VAL A 89 -10.63 1.39 -15.30
C VAL A 89 -11.10 1.45 -13.85
N THR A 90 -10.17 1.58 -12.90
CA THR A 90 -10.50 1.63 -11.46
C THR A 90 -9.87 2.83 -10.78
N SER A 91 -10.68 3.64 -10.07
CA SER A 91 -10.19 4.75 -9.22
C SER A 91 -10.20 4.41 -7.74
N ILE A 92 -9.03 4.43 -7.09
CA ILE A 92 -8.90 4.08 -5.66
C ILE A 92 -7.98 5.06 -4.92
N LEU A 93 -8.22 5.23 -3.62
CA LEU A 93 -7.32 5.99 -2.76
C LEU A 93 -5.95 5.33 -2.66
N THR A 94 -4.91 6.14 -2.79
CA THR A 94 -3.53 5.79 -2.47
C THR A 94 -3.42 5.31 -1.02
N ALA A 95 -2.55 4.33 -0.77
CA ALA A 95 -2.43 3.73 0.57
C ALA A 95 -1.91 4.71 1.64
N THR A 96 -1.27 5.79 1.20
CA THR A 96 -0.71 6.85 2.04
C THR A 96 -1.68 8.01 2.25
N ASN A 97 -2.93 7.91 1.75
CA ASN A 97 -3.94 8.96 1.77
C ASN A 97 -3.47 10.29 1.17
N GLN A 98 -2.57 10.24 0.18
CA GLN A 98 -2.15 11.44 -0.54
C GLN A 98 -3.19 11.92 -1.54
N GLY A 99 -4.07 11.01 -1.96
CA GLY A 99 -5.27 11.22 -2.74
C GLY A 99 -5.54 10.00 -3.62
N TYR A 100 -5.90 10.17 -4.89
CA TYR A 100 -6.36 9.07 -5.74
C TYR A 100 -5.31 8.62 -6.77
N LEU A 101 -5.36 7.32 -7.09
CA LEU A 101 -4.77 6.75 -8.29
C LEU A 101 -5.85 6.10 -9.15
N THR A 102 -5.62 6.04 -10.46
CA THR A 102 -6.51 5.33 -11.40
C THR A 102 -5.69 4.29 -12.17
N VAL A 103 -6.12 3.04 -12.15
CA VAL A 103 -5.54 1.95 -12.95
C VAL A 103 -6.37 1.78 -14.20
N GLU A 104 -5.74 1.80 -15.38
CA GLU A 104 -6.39 1.62 -16.68
C GLU A 104 -5.69 0.49 -17.44
N ILE A 105 -6.46 -0.47 -17.96
CA ILE A 105 -5.95 -1.45 -18.92
C ILE A 105 -5.95 -0.82 -20.30
N ILE A 106 -4.76 -0.56 -20.85
CA ILE A 106 -4.60 0.04 -22.17
C ILE A 106 -4.88 -0.99 -23.28
N THR A 107 -4.39 -2.23 -23.11
CA THR A 107 -4.63 -3.35 -24.04
C THR A 107 -4.48 -4.69 -23.34
N GLY A 108 -5.09 -5.74 -23.91
CA GLY A 108 -4.88 -7.13 -23.50
C GLY A 108 -6.06 -7.71 -22.75
N CYS A 109 -6.13 -7.50 -21.44
CA CYS A 109 -7.19 -8.06 -20.59
C CYS A 109 -8.46 -7.19 -20.63
N PRO A 110 -9.65 -7.80 -20.43
CA PRO A 110 -10.91 -7.05 -20.50
C PRO A 110 -11.35 -6.42 -19.17
N LEU A 111 -10.81 -6.90 -18.03
CA LEU A 111 -11.28 -6.54 -16.70
C LEU A 111 -10.13 -6.50 -15.69
N LEU A 112 -10.18 -5.52 -14.80
CA LEU A 112 -9.49 -5.45 -13.52
C LEU A 112 -10.27 -6.27 -12.49
N ARG A 113 -9.55 -6.89 -11.56
CA ARG A 113 -10.13 -7.61 -10.42
C ARG A 113 -9.31 -7.39 -9.17
N ASN A 114 -9.96 -7.46 -8.02
CA ASN A 114 -9.34 -7.37 -6.69
C ASN A 114 -8.36 -6.19 -6.57
N VAL A 115 -8.74 -5.01 -7.07
CA VAL A 115 -7.90 -3.81 -7.01
C VAL A 115 -7.79 -3.34 -5.57
N GLN A 116 -6.55 -3.16 -5.10
CA GLN A 116 -6.26 -2.81 -3.71
C GLN A 116 -5.02 -1.93 -3.62
N THR A 117 -4.96 -1.07 -2.60
CA THR A 117 -3.75 -0.31 -2.25
C THR A 117 -3.23 -0.72 -0.87
N PHE A 118 -1.90 -0.65 -0.71
CA PHE A 118 -1.24 -1.02 0.53
C PHE A 118 0.07 -0.23 0.72
N THR A 119 0.44 -0.01 1.97
CA THR A 119 1.73 0.60 2.30
C THR A 119 2.84 -0.43 2.18
N GLU A 120 4.06 0.01 1.88
CA GLU A 120 5.26 -0.82 1.84
C GLU A 120 5.41 -1.67 3.11
N ALA A 121 5.30 -1.03 4.28
CA ALA A 121 5.42 -1.67 5.61
C ALA A 121 4.46 -2.85 5.83
N SER A 122 3.37 -2.94 5.06
CA SER A 122 2.44 -4.06 5.14
C SER A 122 2.83 -5.29 4.29
N ARG A 123 3.87 -5.16 3.46
CA ARG A 123 4.44 -6.22 2.62
C ARG A 123 5.86 -6.60 3.05
N GLY A 124 6.61 -5.64 3.56
CA GLY A 124 7.99 -5.81 4.00
C GLY A 124 8.69 -4.46 4.12
N ILE A 125 10.02 -4.49 4.22
CA ILE A 125 10.84 -3.28 4.18
C ILE A 125 11.77 -3.39 2.96
N ASP A 126 11.77 -2.36 2.14
CA ASP A 126 12.64 -2.12 1.00
C ASP A 126 13.59 -0.97 1.35
N GLU A 127 14.60 -1.27 2.17
CA GLU A 127 15.42 -0.32 2.96
C GLU A 127 16.03 0.89 2.22
N ARG A 128 15.99 0.90 0.88
CA ARG A 128 16.58 1.95 0.03
C ARG A 128 15.54 2.79 -0.68
N TYR A 129 14.26 2.52 -0.49
CA TYR A 129 13.19 3.06 -1.29
C TYR A 129 12.03 3.54 -0.43
N GLU A 130 11.46 4.67 -0.84
CA GLU A 130 10.29 5.27 -0.21
C GLU A 130 9.14 5.30 -1.21
N TYR A 131 7.94 5.01 -0.72
CA TYR A 131 6.74 4.82 -1.52
C TYR A 131 5.72 5.90 -1.22
N THR A 132 5.93 7.08 -1.81
CA THR A 132 5.12 8.28 -1.59
C THR A 132 3.61 8.01 -1.74
N TYR A 133 3.21 7.25 -2.76
CA TYR A 133 1.81 6.89 -3.04
C TYR A 133 1.41 5.48 -2.53
N GLY A 134 2.34 4.77 -1.88
CA GLY A 134 2.20 3.35 -1.57
C GLY A 134 2.31 2.45 -2.80
N LEU A 135 1.72 1.28 -2.68
CA LEU A 135 1.66 0.24 -3.70
C LEU A 135 0.19 -0.01 -4.08
N VAL A 136 -0.05 -0.43 -5.32
CA VAL A 136 -1.33 -0.92 -5.82
C VAL A 136 -1.15 -2.37 -6.28
N SER A 137 -2.18 -3.20 -6.12
CA SER A 137 -2.27 -4.52 -6.75
C SER A 137 -3.61 -4.71 -7.43
N PHE A 138 -3.63 -5.53 -8.46
CA PHE A 138 -4.80 -5.98 -9.17
C PHE A 138 -4.54 -7.36 -9.76
N GLU A 139 -5.60 -8.06 -10.14
CA GLU A 139 -5.57 -9.33 -10.84
C GLU A 139 -6.10 -9.15 -12.26
N LEU A 140 -5.43 -9.79 -13.22
CA LEU A 140 -5.87 -9.84 -14.61
C LEU A 140 -5.99 -11.29 -15.08
N GLN A 141 -7.13 -11.66 -15.63
CA GLN A 141 -7.38 -13.04 -16.11
C GLN A 141 -7.11 -13.15 -17.61
N CYS A 142 -5.86 -12.92 -18.03
CA CYS A 142 -5.43 -13.12 -19.40
C CYS A 142 -3.91 -13.33 -19.51
N SER A 143 -3.42 -13.64 -20.71
CA SER A 143 -2.00 -13.98 -20.92
C SER A 143 -1.06 -12.78 -20.88
N SER A 144 -1.54 -11.58 -21.20
CA SER A 144 -0.73 -10.37 -21.24
C SER A 144 -1.59 -9.11 -21.30
N ALA A 145 -1.14 -8.05 -20.64
CA ALA A 145 -1.76 -6.74 -20.72
C ALA A 145 -0.72 -5.62 -20.71
N THR A 146 -1.12 -4.46 -21.20
CA THR A 146 -0.45 -3.19 -20.91
C THR A 146 -1.37 -2.39 -20.01
N VAL A 147 -0.84 -1.93 -18.89
CA VAL A 147 -1.57 -1.15 -17.89
C VAL A 147 -0.91 0.21 -17.73
N ARG A 148 -1.73 1.21 -17.41
CA ARG A 148 -1.28 2.54 -17.02
C ARG A 148 -1.89 2.91 -15.68
N ILE A 149 -1.09 3.51 -14.81
CA ILE A 149 -1.55 4.01 -13.52
C ILE A 149 -1.34 5.51 -13.49
N TYR A 150 -2.41 6.27 -13.28
CA TYR A 150 -2.41 7.71 -13.09
C TYR A 150 -2.32 8.04 -11.59
N TYR A 151 -1.57 9.08 -11.24
CA TYR A 151 -1.42 9.59 -9.87
C TYR A 151 -1.91 11.04 -9.84
N HIS A 152 -3.14 11.24 -9.36
CA HIS A 152 -3.88 12.49 -9.56
C HIS A 152 -3.36 13.68 -8.77
N ASP A 153 -2.68 13.44 -7.67
CA ASP A 153 -2.02 14.47 -6.86
C ASP A 153 -0.59 14.78 -7.31
N ALA A 154 -0.19 14.27 -8.48
CA ALA A 154 1.14 14.41 -9.03
C ALA A 154 1.08 14.95 -10.46
N THR A 155 1.85 15.98 -10.77
CA THR A 155 2.03 16.45 -12.17
C THR A 155 3.19 15.74 -12.87
N ALA A 156 4.14 15.22 -12.10
CA ALA A 156 5.24 14.37 -12.54
C ALA A 156 5.71 13.45 -11.40
N LEU A 157 6.33 12.33 -11.77
CA LEU A 157 7.02 11.42 -10.84
C LEU A 157 8.53 11.65 -10.96
N PRO A 158 9.17 12.38 -10.02
CA PRO A 158 10.53 12.89 -10.19
C PRO A 158 11.61 11.80 -10.18
N VAL A 159 11.36 10.66 -9.54
CA VAL A 159 12.22 9.47 -9.60
C VAL A 159 11.46 8.38 -10.35
N GLN A 160 11.99 8.00 -11.51
CA GLN A 160 11.35 7.06 -12.45
C GLN A 160 11.77 5.62 -12.14
N ILE A 161 11.44 5.14 -10.94
CA ILE A 161 11.66 3.73 -10.56
C ILE A 161 10.30 3.15 -10.19
N PHE A 162 9.89 2.11 -10.90
CA PHE A 162 8.70 1.35 -10.54
C PHE A 162 9.17 0.06 -9.86
N ARG A 163 8.79 -0.12 -8.59
CA ARG A 163 9.14 -1.30 -7.81
C ARG A 163 7.93 -2.23 -7.75
N LYS A 164 8.18 -3.53 -7.75
CA LYS A 164 7.21 -4.60 -7.57
C LYS A 164 7.51 -5.34 -6.26
N PHE A 165 6.49 -5.95 -5.67
CA PHE A 165 6.65 -6.86 -4.54
C PHE A 165 6.13 -8.25 -4.89
N GLY A 166 7.02 -9.19 -5.18
CA GLY A 166 6.59 -10.52 -5.56
C GLY A 166 7.75 -11.43 -5.95
N PRO A 167 7.46 -12.59 -6.55
CA PRO A 167 8.47 -13.49 -7.05
C PRO A 167 9.22 -12.92 -8.25
N ILE A 168 10.40 -13.50 -8.50
CA ILE A 168 11.19 -13.23 -9.69
C ILE A 168 11.29 -14.54 -10.47
N PRO A 169 10.61 -14.68 -11.61
CA PRO A 169 10.68 -15.89 -12.42
C PRO A 169 12.14 -16.26 -12.74
N PRO A 170 12.47 -17.56 -12.76
CA PRO A 170 11.56 -18.70 -12.70
C PRO A 170 11.16 -19.16 -11.29
N ASP A 171 11.60 -18.47 -10.22
CA ASP A 171 11.31 -18.87 -8.84
C ASP A 171 10.09 -18.12 -8.28
N PHE A 172 8.99 -18.85 -8.08
CA PHE A 172 7.73 -18.35 -7.54
C PHE A 172 7.52 -18.63 -6.05
N ASN A 173 8.57 -19.05 -5.33
CA ASN A 173 8.44 -19.45 -3.92
C ASN A 173 8.68 -18.31 -2.91
N TYR A 174 9.24 -17.18 -3.36
CA TYR A 174 9.67 -16.10 -2.46
C TYR A 174 9.32 -14.72 -3.02
N ASP A 175 8.58 -13.96 -2.23
CA ASP A 175 8.31 -12.56 -2.53
C ASP A 175 9.47 -11.67 -2.11
N GLN A 176 9.82 -10.71 -2.96
CA GLN A 176 10.83 -9.71 -2.71
C GLN A 176 10.54 -8.42 -3.48
N PHE A 177 11.17 -7.33 -3.05
CA PHE A 177 11.11 -6.09 -3.80
C PHE A 177 12.14 -6.05 -4.93
N TYR A 178 11.69 -5.77 -6.15
CA TYR A 178 12.55 -5.61 -7.32
C TYR A 178 12.06 -4.47 -8.23
N THR A 179 12.95 -3.98 -9.09
CA THR A 179 12.59 -2.95 -10.07
C THR A 179 12.02 -3.60 -11.31
N LEU A 180 10.85 -3.14 -11.76
CA LEU A 180 10.30 -3.57 -13.05
C LEU A 180 11.01 -2.83 -14.18
N PRO A 181 11.78 -3.52 -15.05
CA PRO A 181 12.35 -2.90 -16.23
C PRO A 181 11.26 -2.55 -17.25
N GLY A 182 11.46 -1.47 -18.01
CA GLY A 182 10.56 -1.10 -19.09
C GLY A 182 9.33 -0.30 -18.67
N ALA A 183 9.15 0.02 -17.38
CA ALA A 183 8.14 0.97 -16.95
C ALA A 183 8.42 2.37 -17.52
N VAL A 184 7.42 2.94 -18.21
CA VAL A 184 7.48 4.24 -18.86
C VAL A 184 6.75 5.26 -17.99
N PHE A 185 7.44 6.31 -17.58
CA PHE A 185 6.88 7.40 -16.79
C PHE A 185 6.53 8.57 -17.69
N GLY A 186 5.39 9.21 -17.42
CA GLY A 186 4.94 10.35 -18.21
C GLY A 186 3.97 11.26 -17.45
N SER A 187 3.37 12.17 -18.21
CA SER A 187 2.30 13.05 -17.76
C SER A 187 1.26 13.14 -18.87
N ALA A 188 -0.01 12.98 -18.53
CA ALA A 188 -1.16 13.10 -19.41
C ALA A 188 -1.99 14.31 -18.98
N ASN A 189 -2.72 14.94 -19.90
CA ASN A 189 -3.63 16.02 -19.55
C ASN A 189 -5.04 15.45 -19.41
N LEU A 190 -5.50 15.28 -18.18
CA LEU A 190 -6.82 14.74 -17.84
C LEU A 190 -7.73 15.91 -17.46
N MET A 191 -8.75 16.18 -18.29
CA MET A 191 -9.71 17.27 -18.07
C MET A 191 -9.07 18.66 -17.81
N GLY A 192 -7.90 18.93 -18.40
CA GLY A 192 -7.19 20.21 -18.25
C GLY A 192 -6.16 20.23 -17.11
N GLN A 193 -5.99 19.13 -16.38
CA GLN A 193 -4.97 18.97 -15.33
C GLN A 193 -3.85 18.04 -15.80
N PRO A 194 -2.56 18.44 -15.68
CA PRO A 194 -1.45 17.53 -15.91
C PRO A 194 -1.38 16.49 -14.78
N THR A 195 -1.55 15.23 -15.13
CA THR A 195 -1.56 14.08 -14.20
C THR A 195 -0.42 13.13 -14.57
N ALA A 196 0.43 12.81 -13.60
CA ALA A 196 1.55 11.90 -13.79
C ALA A 196 1.04 10.47 -13.98
N PHE A 197 1.74 9.69 -14.79
CA PHE A 197 1.43 8.27 -14.95
C PHE A 197 2.68 7.41 -15.04
N VAL A 198 2.47 6.11 -14.84
CA VAL A 198 3.42 5.05 -15.20
C VAL A 198 2.69 3.99 -16.03
N GLU A 199 3.31 3.54 -17.12
CA GLU A 199 2.79 2.53 -18.04
C GLU A 199 3.78 1.39 -18.19
N TYR A 200 3.28 0.15 -18.22
CA TYR A 200 4.11 -1.04 -18.41
C TYR A 200 3.28 -2.22 -18.90
N SER A 201 3.96 -3.22 -19.45
CA SER A 201 3.36 -4.48 -19.90
C SER A 201 3.65 -5.60 -18.92
N LEU A 202 2.68 -6.50 -18.78
CA LEU A 202 2.71 -7.71 -17.95
C LEU A 202 2.37 -8.92 -18.82
N ALA A 203 2.85 -10.09 -18.40
CA ALA A 203 2.49 -11.37 -18.99
C ALA A 203 2.48 -12.46 -17.93
N ASP A 204 1.59 -13.44 -18.12
CA ASP A 204 1.39 -14.60 -17.24
C ASP A 204 2.71 -15.36 -17.04
N ALA A 205 3.06 -15.60 -15.78
CA ALA A 205 4.29 -16.20 -15.30
C ALA A 205 5.59 -15.48 -15.72
N GLN A 206 5.54 -14.18 -16.00
CA GLN A 206 6.71 -13.35 -16.29
C GLN A 206 7.00 -12.33 -15.18
N LEU A 207 8.11 -11.61 -15.31
CA LEU A 207 8.51 -10.62 -14.32
C LEU A 207 7.42 -9.54 -14.18
N GLY A 208 7.02 -9.25 -12.95
CA GLY A 208 5.86 -8.41 -12.64
C GLY A 208 4.61 -9.22 -12.30
N ASP A 209 4.58 -10.51 -12.61
CA ASP A 209 3.51 -11.41 -12.19
C ASP A 209 3.84 -12.10 -10.86
N GLY A 210 2.89 -12.03 -9.94
CA GLY A 210 2.91 -12.70 -8.65
C GLY A 210 2.57 -14.19 -8.71
N THR A 211 2.04 -14.68 -9.83
CA THR A 211 1.59 -16.05 -10.01
C THR A 211 2.37 -16.80 -11.08
N GLY A 212 2.39 -18.13 -10.98
CA GLY A 212 3.01 -18.99 -11.99
C GLY A 212 2.12 -19.12 -13.23
N PHE A 213 2.36 -20.11 -14.09
CA PHE A 213 1.53 -20.34 -15.29
C PHE A 213 0.12 -20.85 -14.91
N ASP A 214 -0.78 -19.93 -14.60
CA ASP A 214 -2.17 -20.22 -14.22
C ASP A 214 -3.21 -19.34 -14.97
N GLY A 215 -2.75 -18.45 -15.86
CA GLY A 215 -3.61 -17.56 -16.62
C GLY A 215 -4.14 -16.37 -15.82
N ILE A 216 -3.57 -16.14 -14.63
CA ILE A 216 -3.83 -14.98 -13.77
C ILE A 216 -2.52 -14.20 -13.68
N ILE A 217 -2.60 -12.89 -13.84
CA ILE A 217 -1.51 -11.97 -13.53
C ILE A 217 -1.86 -11.26 -12.23
N TYR A 218 -1.11 -11.48 -11.16
CA TYR A 218 -1.25 -10.72 -9.90
C TYR A 218 -0.15 -9.68 -9.78
N ASP A 219 -0.49 -8.38 -9.82
CA ASP A 219 0.52 -7.33 -10.01
C ASP A 219 0.61 -6.28 -8.88
N PRO A 220 1.30 -6.58 -7.76
CA PRO A 220 1.61 -5.61 -6.71
C PRO A 220 2.84 -4.73 -7.04
N GLY A 221 2.66 -3.40 -7.08
CA GLY A 221 3.77 -2.46 -7.25
C GLY A 221 3.43 -0.98 -7.10
N GLY A 222 4.44 -0.12 -7.20
CA GLY A 222 4.26 1.32 -7.14
C GLY A 222 5.54 2.12 -7.47
N PRO A 223 5.40 3.43 -7.74
CA PRO A 223 6.52 4.33 -7.94
C PRO A 223 7.28 4.49 -6.62
N ALA A 224 8.59 4.37 -6.70
CA ALA A 224 9.47 4.50 -5.56
C ALA A 224 10.53 5.55 -5.82
N GLN A 225 10.91 6.26 -4.76
CA GLN A 225 12.05 7.16 -4.77
C GLN A 225 13.18 6.52 -3.96
N LEU A 226 14.43 6.79 -4.33
CA LEU A 226 15.54 6.39 -3.47
C LEU A 226 15.44 7.17 -2.17
N ASP A 227 15.35 6.46 -1.04
CA ASP A 227 15.52 7.07 0.27
C ASP A 227 17.00 7.44 0.41
N PRO A 228 17.36 8.73 0.52
CA PRO A 228 18.73 9.10 0.82
C PRO A 228 19.04 8.60 2.24
N ALA A 229 19.67 7.41 2.32
CA ALA A 229 20.06 6.74 3.55
C ALA A 229 20.33 7.74 4.68
N ILE A 230 19.48 7.76 5.71
CA ILE A 230 19.77 8.54 6.91
C ILE A 230 21.13 8.06 7.40
N PRO A 231 22.14 8.94 7.55
CA PRO A 231 23.43 8.52 8.06
C PRO A 231 23.23 7.92 9.45
N THR A 232 23.27 6.59 9.56
CA THR A 232 23.32 5.95 10.85
C THR A 232 24.70 6.23 11.41
N LEU A 233 24.75 6.79 12.63
CA LEU A 233 26.01 6.85 13.35
C LEU A 233 26.47 5.40 13.54
N ASN A 234 27.69 5.08 13.10
CA ASN A 234 28.31 3.82 13.48
C ASN A 234 28.48 3.75 15.01
N GLU A 235 28.84 2.59 15.56
CA GLU A 235 28.95 2.39 17.02
C GLU A 235 29.76 3.51 17.70
N TRP A 236 30.85 3.96 17.07
CA TRP A 236 31.66 5.08 17.55
C TRP A 236 30.92 6.42 17.53
N GLY A 237 30.17 6.72 16.47
CA GLY A 237 29.33 7.90 16.38
C GLY A 237 28.23 7.90 17.44
N GLN A 238 27.61 6.75 17.72
CA GLN A 238 26.60 6.61 18.78
C GLN A 238 27.23 6.83 20.16
N ILE A 239 28.41 6.26 20.43
CA ILE A 239 29.16 6.47 21.67
C ILE A 239 29.49 7.96 21.86
N ILE A 240 29.98 8.62 20.81
CA ILE A 240 30.31 10.06 20.86
C ILE A 240 29.06 10.88 21.16
N MET A 241 27.92 10.57 20.53
CA MET A 241 26.65 11.26 20.79
C MET A 241 26.20 11.09 22.25
N VAL A 242 26.31 9.87 22.80
CA VAL A 242 26.00 9.60 24.22
C VAL A 242 26.92 10.41 25.15
N LEU A 243 28.22 10.49 24.85
CA LEU A 243 29.18 11.26 25.64
C LEU A 243 28.89 12.77 25.62
N ILE A 244 28.46 13.32 24.47
CA ILE A 244 28.07 14.73 24.34
C ILE A 244 26.81 15.03 25.17
N LEU A 245 25.80 14.15 25.12
CA LEU A 245 24.56 14.29 25.88
C LEU A 245 24.80 14.17 27.39
N ALA A 246 25.63 13.21 27.82
CA ALA A 246 26.03 13.07 29.22
C ALA A 246 26.84 14.29 29.70
N GLY A 247 27.82 14.76 28.91
CA GLY A 247 28.65 15.91 29.25
C GLY A 247 27.85 17.22 29.38
N SER A 248 26.91 17.47 28.46
CA SER A 248 26.04 18.65 28.51
C SER A 248 25.09 18.63 29.72
N SER A 249 24.59 17.44 30.10
CA SER A 249 23.78 17.25 31.29
C SER A 249 24.56 17.55 32.57
N VAL A 250 25.78 17.04 32.69
CA VAL A 250 26.68 17.32 33.84
C VAL A 250 27.02 18.80 33.92
N TRP A 251 27.30 19.44 32.78
CA TRP A 251 27.59 20.88 32.73
C TRP A 251 26.36 21.72 33.16
N MET A 252 25.16 21.38 32.71
CA MET A 252 23.92 22.05 33.13
C MET A 252 23.65 21.89 34.64
N ILE A 253 23.90 20.71 35.22
CA ILE A 253 23.74 20.48 36.67
C ILE A 253 24.72 21.34 37.46
N ARG A 254 26.00 21.39 37.05
CA ARG A 254 27.02 22.23 37.71
C ARG A 254 26.69 23.72 37.63
N ARG A 255 26.16 24.19 36.49
CA ARG A 255 25.77 25.59 36.29
C ARG A 255 24.54 26.00 37.13
N ARG A 256 23.63 25.07 37.42
CA ARG A 256 22.49 25.29 38.34
C ARG A 256 22.94 25.39 39.81
N GLN A 257 23.87 24.53 40.24
CA GLN A 257 24.41 24.58 41.61
C GLN A 257 25.23 25.85 41.87
N GLY A 258 25.96 26.36 40.87
CA GLY A 258 26.72 27.61 40.99
C GLY A 258 25.87 28.89 41.10
N ARG A 259 24.56 28.85 40.77
CA ARG A 259 23.64 30.00 40.92
C ARG A 259 22.90 30.02 42.28
N SER A 260 23.02 28.97 43.10
CA SER A 260 22.34 28.91 44.42
C SER A 260 23.19 29.43 45.59
N LEU A 261 24.41 29.93 45.34
CA LEU A 261 25.34 30.44 46.36
C LEU A 261 25.54 31.96 46.29
N GLY A 262 24.63 32.70 45.64
CA GLY A 262 24.63 34.16 45.59
C GLY A 262 23.32 34.76 46.07
N VAL A 263 23.10 34.73 47.40
CA VAL A 263 22.22 35.63 48.16
C VAL A 263 22.99 36.03 49.41
#